data_AF-A0A7Y5NMP4-F1
#
_entry.id   AF-A0A7Y5NMP4-F1
#
_cell.length_a   1.000
_cell.length_b   1.000
_cell.length_c   1.000
_cell.angle_alpha   90.00
_cell.angle_beta   90.00
_cell.angle_gamma   90.00
#
_symmetry.space_group_name_H-M   'P 1'
#
loop_
_entity.id
_entity.type
_entity.pdbx_description
1 polymer ?
#
loop_
_entity_poly.entity_id
_entity_poly.type
_entity_poly.pdbx_seq_one_letter_code
_entity_poly.pdbx_strand_id
1 'polypeptide(L)'
;MTARQKIEWITNNWYGFAVVSAIFSVLFNGFGIFRMFLTAFGLAFSLGLTWMLGKLLLARSSLTRFVLVIASVLGIAGHGLMLGWSAWSFLSDWSFGLIIKGAVSLVCLMMHARSFKVLIDKDVKSYIAS
;
A
#
# COMPACT_ATOMS: atom_id res chain seq x y z
N MET A 1 -21.11 -6.13 1.68
CA MET A 1 -20.35 -5.81 0.45
C MET A 1 -20.12 -7.10 -0.32
N THR A 2 -20.36 -7.10 -1.63
CA THR A 2 -20.05 -8.24 -2.50
C THR A 2 -18.54 -8.42 -2.67
N ALA A 3 -18.08 -9.60 -3.09
CA ALA A 3 -16.66 -9.86 -3.36
C ALA A 3 -16.05 -8.84 -4.34
N ARG A 4 -16.78 -8.53 -5.40
CA ARG A 4 -16.42 -7.49 -6.37
C ARG A 4 -16.26 -6.11 -5.71
N GLN A 5 -17.23 -5.70 -4.89
CA GLN A 5 -17.16 -4.44 -4.16
C GLN A 5 -15.97 -4.39 -3.19
N LYS A 6 -15.62 -5.51 -2.55
CA LYS A 6 -14.44 -5.59 -1.67
C LYS A 6 -13.14 -5.37 -2.47
N ILE A 7 -13.01 -5.97 -3.67
CA ILE A 7 -11.87 -5.79 -4.58
C ILE A 7 -11.79 -4.34 -5.10
N GLU A 8 -12.91 -3.75 -5.49
CA GLU A 8 -12.95 -2.36 -5.96
C GLU A 8 -12.63 -1.39 -4.83
N TRP A 9 -13.17 -1.61 -3.62
CA TRP A 9 -12.89 -0.79 -2.44
C TRP A 9 -11.40 -0.77 -2.09
N ILE A 10 -10.75 -1.93 -2.09
CA ILE A 10 -9.33 -1.97 -1.80
C ILE A 10 -8.47 -1.35 -2.89
N THR A 11 -8.84 -1.55 -4.15
CA THR A 11 -8.13 -0.93 -5.28
C THR A 11 -8.22 0.60 -5.18
N ASN A 12 -9.40 1.11 -4.83
CA ASN A 12 -9.62 2.55 -4.62
C ASN A 12 -8.81 3.11 -3.45
N ASN A 13 -8.68 2.35 -2.35
CA ASN A 13 -7.81 2.76 -1.25
C ASN A 13 -6.34 2.88 -1.69
N TRP A 14 -5.85 1.96 -2.53
CA TRP A 14 -4.48 2.01 -3.05
C TRP A 14 -4.26 3.19 -4.01
N TYR A 15 -5.26 3.56 -4.83
CA TYR A 15 -5.19 4.80 -5.61
C TYR A 15 -5.08 6.04 -4.72
N GLY A 16 -5.94 6.14 -3.71
CA GLY A 16 -5.90 7.24 -2.74
C GLY A 16 -4.56 7.31 -2.02
N PHE A 17 -4.03 6.16 -1.59
CA PHE A 17 -2.73 6.06 -0.96
C PHE A 17 -1.59 6.52 -1.89
N ALA A 18 -1.61 6.12 -3.17
CA ALA A 18 -0.58 6.53 -4.14
C ALA A 18 -0.57 8.05 -4.35
N VAL A 19 -1.74 8.67 -4.52
CA VAL A 19 -1.88 10.12 -4.70
C VAL A 19 -1.40 10.87 -3.45
N VAL A 20 -1.86 10.47 -2.26
CA VAL A 20 -1.45 11.11 -1.00
C VAL A 20 0.05 10.95 -0.76
N SER A 21 0.62 9.78 -1.06
CA SER A 21 2.06 9.52 -0.92
C SER A 21 2.89 10.37 -1.89
N ALA A 22 2.40 10.60 -3.11
CA ALA A 22 3.06 11.49 -4.06
C ALA A 22 3.04 12.95 -3.58
N ILE A 23 1.89 13.43 -3.06
CA ILE A 23 1.80 14.78 -2.45
C ILE A 23 2.77 14.90 -1.27
N PHE A 24 2.77 13.90 -0.39
CA PHE A 24 3.67 13.86 0.76
C PHE A 24 5.15 13.89 0.32
N SER A 25 5.52 13.12 -0.70
CA SER A 25 6.87 13.11 -1.26
C SER A 25 7.30 14.51 -1.73
N VAL A 26 6.44 15.25 -2.44
CA VAL A 26 6.77 16.61 -2.90
C VAL A 26 6.93 17.57 -1.72
N LEU A 27 6.01 17.53 -0.75
CA LEU A 27 6.03 18.44 0.40
C LEU A 27 7.27 18.26 1.29
N PHE A 28 7.71 17.02 1.51
CA PHE A 28 8.80 16.72 2.44
C PHE A 28 10.18 16.60 1.77
N ASN A 29 10.25 16.24 0.48
CA ASN A 29 11.52 16.14 -0.25
C ASN A 29 11.87 17.40 -1.07
N GLY A 30 10.99 18.40 -1.08
CA GLY A 30 11.21 19.71 -1.69
C GLY A 30 10.93 19.80 -3.20
N PHE A 31 10.87 21.04 -3.69
CA PHE A 31 10.56 21.37 -5.08
C PHE A 31 11.83 21.40 -5.95
N GLY A 32 12.17 20.27 -6.55
CA GLY A 32 13.20 20.19 -7.60
C GLY A 32 12.62 19.58 -8.87
N ILE A 33 12.93 20.11 -10.05
CA ILE A 33 12.41 19.63 -11.36
C ILE A 33 12.60 18.11 -11.51
N PHE A 34 13.80 17.61 -11.21
CA PHE A 34 14.10 16.18 -11.28
C PHE A 34 13.28 15.34 -10.27
N ARG A 35 13.08 15.86 -9.05
CA ARG A 35 12.29 15.19 -7.99
C ARG A 35 10.80 15.17 -8.31
N MET A 36 10.28 16.25 -8.89
CA MET A 36 8.91 16.33 -9.37
C MET A 36 8.67 15.35 -10.51
N PHE A 37 9.60 15.27 -11.48
CA PHE A 37 9.52 14.30 -12.57
C PHE A 37 9.53 12.85 -12.03
N LEU A 38 10.47 12.50 -11.14
CA LEU A 38 10.53 11.18 -10.54
C LEU A 38 9.27 10.86 -9.71
N THR A 39 8.73 11.84 -9.00
CA THR A 39 7.49 11.66 -8.22
C THR A 39 6.28 11.45 -9.13
N ALA A 40 6.17 12.23 -10.22
CA ALA A 40 5.09 12.09 -11.19
C ALA A 40 5.17 10.74 -11.92
N PHE A 41 6.37 10.32 -12.33
CA PHE A 41 6.60 9.00 -12.92
C PHE A 41 6.27 7.87 -11.94
N GLY A 42 6.74 7.98 -10.70
CA GLY A 42 6.44 7.00 -9.65
C GLY A 42 4.94 6.90 -9.34
N LEU A 43 4.23 8.03 -9.31
CA LEU A 43 2.78 8.07 -9.18
C LEU A 43 2.10 7.39 -10.37
N ALA A 44 2.45 7.76 -11.60
CA ALA A 44 1.86 7.17 -12.81
C ALA A 44 2.08 5.65 -12.86
N PHE A 45 3.29 5.19 -12.52
CA PHE A 45 3.59 3.77 -12.42
C PHE A 45 2.76 3.08 -11.33
N SER A 46 2.66 3.68 -10.13
CA SER A 46 1.88 3.13 -9.02
C SER A 46 0.38 3.02 -9.36
N LEU A 47 -0.19 4.05 -10.00
CA LEU A 47 -1.57 4.04 -10.47
C LEU A 47 -1.78 2.99 -11.56
N GLY A 48 -0.87 2.90 -12.55
CA GLY A 48 -0.93 1.89 -13.61
C GLY A 48 -0.85 0.47 -13.07
N LEU A 49 0.06 0.22 -12.13
CA LEU A 49 0.21 -1.07 -11.46
C LEU A 49 -1.05 -1.42 -10.64
N THR A 50 -1.58 -0.47 -9.86
CA THR A 50 -2.81 -0.64 -9.08
C THR A 50 -4.00 -0.96 -9.97
N TRP A 51 -4.12 -0.26 -11.10
CA TRP A 51 -5.15 -0.51 -12.10
C TRP A 51 -5.06 -1.91 -12.71
N MET A 52 -3.86 -2.31 -13.13
CA MET A 52 -3.63 -3.63 -13.71
C MET A 52 -3.96 -4.74 -12.71
N LEU A 53 -3.49 -4.63 -11.46
CA LEU A 53 -3.77 -5.60 -10.41
C LEU A 53 -5.26 -5.67 -10.07
N GLY A 54 -5.95 -4.53 -9.98
CA GLY A 54 -7.40 -4.46 -9.78
C GLY A 54 -8.17 -5.15 -10.91
N LYS A 55 -7.78 -4.92 -12.17
CA LYS A 55 -8.37 -5.60 -13.34
C LYS A 55 -8.16 -7.10 -13.30
N LEU A 56 -6.94 -7.56 -12.98
CA LEU A 56 -6.63 -8.99 -12.89
C LEU A 56 -7.40 -9.69 -11.75
N LEU A 57 -7.57 -9.03 -10.60
CA LEU A 57 -8.41 -9.56 -9.51
C LEU A 57 -9.88 -9.65 -9.91
N LEU A 58 -10.41 -8.63 -10.61
CA LEU A 58 -11.78 -8.66 -11.12
C LEU A 58 -11.98 -9.71 -12.22
N ALA A 59 -10.95 -9.98 -13.02
CA ALA A 59 -10.86 -11.07 -13.99
C ALA A 59 -10.61 -12.44 -13.35
N ARG A 60 -10.74 -12.56 -12.02
CA ARG A 60 -10.67 -13.81 -11.26
C ARG A 60 -9.32 -14.52 -11.34
N SER A 61 -8.22 -13.77 -11.49
CA SER A 61 -6.87 -14.35 -11.46
C SER A 61 -6.49 -14.84 -10.06
N SER A 62 -6.44 -16.17 -9.89
CA SER A 62 -6.01 -16.83 -8.65
C SER A 62 -4.52 -16.58 -8.35
N LEU A 63 -3.68 -16.52 -9.38
CA LEU A 63 -2.26 -16.20 -9.28
C LEU A 63 -2.06 -14.78 -8.73
N THR A 64 -2.77 -13.80 -9.29
CA THR A 64 -2.69 -12.40 -8.81
C THR A 64 -3.09 -12.30 -7.34
N ARG A 65 -4.18 -12.97 -6.94
CA ARG A 65 -4.57 -13.04 -5.53
C ARG A 65 -3.46 -13.64 -4.66
N PHE A 66 -2.89 -14.77 -5.05
CA PHE A 66 -1.83 -15.44 -4.28
C PHE A 66 -0.61 -14.55 -4.10
N VAL A 67 -0.12 -13.94 -5.19
CA VAL A 67 1.01 -12.99 -5.16
C VAL A 67 0.71 -11.81 -4.24
N LEU A 68 -0.50 -11.24 -4.30
CA LEU A 68 -0.87 -10.10 -3.46
C LEU A 68 -1.04 -10.47 -1.99
N VAL A 69 -1.46 -11.70 -1.67
CA VAL A 69 -1.48 -12.20 -0.29
C VAL A 69 -0.06 -12.27 0.25
N ILE A 70 0.89 -12.85 -0.50
CA ILE A 70 2.30 -12.91 -0.09
C ILE A 70 2.86 -11.50 0.07
N ALA A 71 2.65 -10.62 -0.91
CA ALA A 71 3.10 -9.23 -0.86
C ALA A 71 2.51 -8.49 0.35
N SER A 72 1.26 -8.77 0.72
CA SER A 72 0.64 -8.19 1.92
C SER A 72 1.28 -8.71 3.21
N VAL A 73 1.58 -10.01 3.31
CA VAL A 73 2.26 -10.58 4.48
C VAL A 73 3.66 -10.00 4.64
N LEU A 74 4.44 -9.95 3.55
CA LEU A 74 5.77 -9.35 3.55
C LEU A 74 5.72 -7.85 3.91
N GLY A 75 4.73 -7.13 3.38
CA GLY A 75 4.50 -5.72 3.70
C GLY A 75 4.16 -5.50 5.18
N ILE A 76 3.29 -6.33 5.77
CA ILE A 76 2.97 -6.27 7.21
C ILE A 76 4.23 -6.50 8.04
N ALA A 77 5.01 -7.54 7.73
CA ALA A 77 6.23 -7.85 8.47
C ALA A 77 7.27 -6.73 8.35
N GLY A 78 7.54 -6.26 7.12
CA GLY A 78 8.51 -5.20 6.86
C GLY A 78 8.14 -3.88 7.54
N HIS A 79 6.89 -3.44 7.40
CA HIS A 79 6.43 -2.19 8.02
C HIS A 79 6.27 -2.30 9.54
N GLY A 80 5.95 -3.49 10.05
CA GLY A 80 5.91 -3.76 11.50
C GLY A 80 7.30 -3.64 12.13
N LEU A 81 8.31 -4.24 11.49
CA LEU A 81 9.70 -4.10 11.91
C LEU A 81 10.18 -2.64 11.83
N MET A 82 9.87 -1.93 10.75
CA MET A 82 10.26 -0.54 10.58
C MET A 82 9.57 0.40 11.58
N LEU A 83 8.33 0.10 11.97
CA LEU A 83 7.63 0.83 13.03
C LEU A 83 8.30 0.59 14.39
N GLY A 84 8.61 -0.67 14.72
CA GLY A 84 9.34 -1.02 15.94
C GLY A 84 10.71 -0.37 16.01
N TRP A 85 11.46 -0.38 14.90
CA TRP A 85 12.76 0.29 14.80
C TRP A 85 12.64 1.81 14.96
N SER A 86 11.66 2.44 14.31
CA SER A 86 11.45 3.90 14.44
C SER A 86 11.06 4.29 15.87
N ALA A 87 10.25 3.47 16.55
CA ALA A 87 9.90 3.67 17.95
C ALA A 87 11.10 3.51 18.88
N TRP A 88 11.95 2.51 18.63
CA TRP A 88 13.18 2.29 19.38
C TRP A 88 14.18 3.44 19.20
N SER A 89 14.46 3.84 17.95
CA SER A 89 15.34 4.97 17.63
C SER A 89 14.82 6.30 18.18
N PHE A 90 13.51 6.46 18.36
CA PHE A 90 12.96 7.68 18.95
C PHE A 90 13.35 7.84 20.42
N LEU A 91 13.54 6.72 21.16
CA LEU A 91 13.97 6.76 22.56
C LEU A 91 15.39 7.34 22.72
N SER A 92 16.25 7.23 21.71
CA SER A 92 17.59 7.80 21.74
C SER A 92 17.66 9.20 21.12
N ASP A 93 17.03 9.42 19.96
CA ASP A 93 17.37 10.56 19.10
C ASP A 93 16.26 11.64 19.02
N TRP A 94 15.15 11.49 19.76
CA TRP A 94 14.03 12.44 19.88
C TRP A 94 13.80 13.33 18.64
N SER A 95 13.62 12.69 17.49
CA SER A 95 13.55 13.35 16.19
C SER A 95 12.16 13.32 15.60
N PHE A 96 11.65 14.49 15.18
CA PHE A 96 10.37 14.60 14.49
C PHE A 96 10.34 13.80 13.17
N GLY A 97 11.50 13.63 12.53
CA GLY A 97 11.62 12.80 11.32
C GLY A 97 11.34 11.31 11.59
N LEU A 98 11.66 10.80 12.78
CA LEU A 98 11.33 9.42 13.17
C LEU A 98 9.83 9.24 13.40
N ILE A 99 9.16 10.24 13.97
CA ILE A 99 7.69 10.22 14.13
C ILE A 99 7.02 10.16 12.76
N ILE A 100 7.44 10.99 11.80
CA ILE A 100 6.91 10.98 10.44
C ILE A 100 7.15 9.61 9.77
N LYS A 101 8.36 9.07 9.84
CA LYS A 101 8.68 7.75 9.29
C LYS A 101 7.81 6.65 9.90
N GLY A 102 7.63 6.68 11.23
CA GLY A 102 6.75 5.78 11.95
C GLY A 102 5.29 5.89 11.49
N ALA A 103 4.77 7.11 11.36
CA ALA A 103 3.40 7.36 10.89
C ALA A 103 3.17 6.84 9.47
N VAL A 104 4.10 7.10 8.55
CA VAL A 104 4.04 6.56 7.18
C VAL A 104 4.08 5.04 7.19
N SER A 105 4.99 4.44 7.96
CA SER A 105 5.09 2.97 8.07
C SER A 105 3.82 2.35 8.66
N LEU A 106 3.19 3.02 9.63
CA LEU A 106 1.92 2.58 10.21
C LEU A 106 0.79 2.59 9.17
N VAL A 107 0.69 3.64 8.35
CA VAL A 107 -0.31 3.69 7.26
C VAL A 107 -0.06 2.57 6.25
N CYS A 108 1.20 2.33 5.85
CA CYS A 108 1.55 1.22 4.96
C CYS A 108 1.17 -0.14 5.56
N LEU A 109 1.48 -0.36 6.84
CA LEU A 109 1.09 -1.57 7.57
C LEU A 109 -0.42 -1.76 7.55
N MET A 110 -1.19 -0.70 7.83
CA MET A 110 -2.65 -0.76 7.80
C MET A 110 -3.19 -1.08 6.40
N MET A 111 -2.59 -0.53 5.35
CA MET A 111 -2.95 -0.82 3.96
C MET A 111 -2.70 -2.28 3.62
N HIS A 112 -1.54 -2.84 4.00
CA HIS A 112 -1.24 -4.26 3.79
C HIS A 112 -2.11 -5.18 4.65
N ALA A 113 -2.40 -4.84 5.90
CA ALA A 113 -3.28 -5.60 6.77
C ALA A 113 -4.72 -5.65 6.24
N ARG A 114 -5.25 -4.51 5.77
CA ARG A 114 -6.56 -4.44 5.09
C ARG A 114 -6.55 -5.28 3.81
N SER A 115 -5.44 -5.25 3.07
CA SER A 115 -5.27 -6.04 1.85
C SER A 115 -5.27 -7.52 2.08
N PHE A 116 -4.51 -7.96 3.06
CA PHE A 116 -4.53 -9.34 3.50
C PHE A 116 -5.95 -9.77 3.88
N LYS A 117 -6.63 -9.02 4.75
CA LYS A 117 -7.99 -9.34 5.22
C LYS A 117 -9.00 -9.49 4.09
N VAL A 118 -8.98 -8.58 3.11
CA VAL A 118 -9.88 -8.64 1.94
C VAL A 118 -9.53 -9.83 1.04
N LEU A 119 -8.25 -10.09 0.78
CA LEU A 119 -7.83 -11.16 -0.13
C LEU A 119 -8.06 -12.56 0.44
N ILE A 120 -8.00 -12.74 1.76
CA ILE A 120 -8.30 -14.03 2.42
C ILE A 120 -9.78 -14.24 2.71
N ASP A 121 -10.61 -13.22 2.51
CA ASP A 121 -12.05 -13.28 2.77
C ASP A 121 -12.69 -14.42 1.96
N LYS A 122 -13.59 -15.18 2.60
CA LYS A 122 -14.24 -16.36 2.01
C LYS A 122 -15.01 -15.99 0.75
N ASP A 123 -15.65 -14.83 0.72
CA ASP A 123 -16.43 -14.35 -0.44
C ASP A 123 -15.52 -14.01 -1.62
N VAL A 124 -14.35 -13.43 -1.35
CA VAL A 124 -13.37 -13.08 -2.40
C VAL A 124 -12.70 -14.33 -2.93
N LYS A 125 -12.39 -15.29 -2.04
CA LYS A 125 -11.84 -16.59 -2.44
C LYS A 125 -12.83 -17.39 -3.30
N SER A 126 -14.12 -17.42 -2.92
CA SER A 126 -15.14 -18.14 -3.70
C SER A 126 -15.38 -17.47 -5.05
N TYR A 127 -15.46 -16.13 -5.11
CA TYR A 127 -15.59 -15.38 -6.36
C TYR A 127 -14.46 -15.62 -7.36
N ILE A 128 -13.24 -15.82 -6.87
CA ILE A 128 -12.06 -16.07 -7.74
C ILE A 128 -11.95 -17.55 -8.14
N ALA A 129 -12.51 -18.46 -7.35
CA ALA A 129 -12.50 -19.89 -7.63
C ALA A 129 -13.66 -20.35 -8.54
N SER A 130 -14.74 -19.55 -8.62
CA SER A 130 -15.88 -19.72 -9.53
C SER A 130 -15.61 -19.19 -10.92
#